data_AF-A0A949YJM4-F1
#
_entry.id   AF-A0A949YJM4-F1
#
_cell.length_a   1.000
_cell.length_b   1.000
_cell.length_c   1.000
_cell.angle_alpha   90.00
_cell.angle_beta   90.00
_cell.angle_gamma   90.00
#
_symmetry.space_group_name_H-M   'P 1'
#
loop_
_entity.id
_entity.type
_entity.pdbx_description
1 polymer ?
#
loop_
_entity_poly.entity_id
_entity_poly.type
_entity_poly.pdbx_seq_one_letter_code
_entity_poly.pdbx_strand_id
1 'polypeptide(L)'
;MPFLNRTRLVLSVVVAVTVTALILASGCERPKAGFAKETGPDDPTKQATGKAPPIPEAGPLARPRSLRQVGVPAELTRTVILPDNPQTLEKIALGQKLFFDGRLSADGTVACATCHDPARAFTDGRPTSVGIHGRSGQRNAPTILNALYNKTQFWDGRAKTLEDQAALPIVNPVEMGQPSLDAAVFTLAGIEEFQQAFRRVFGRPPNGPDLLRAIASYERAQVSFDSPFDHFIAGDTNAIDDAAKRGWELFNTRARCNKCHALTETKRDVTNFTDNDFHNIGVSIIRHHVVALARQAEQLLDSGDTAAIDRAAIQTDMSALGRFLITKKEADIASFKTPSLRNVLVTGPYFHDGSQQTLWDVMDHYNKGDGLTNPWLDEDIQPLALTERDIDDLVAFLASLTSPDYRELGVQELERQRALSRTSRPQRDTKRAFGPKTSQTKAASTITEPGLTHLWPSGRVAARGRDGLKRRVNGQTLGTRDFVNLFVCNGAELCFARARILQDRSHRSSDTGTAFVGRLQPNYNITVEDLY
;
A
#
# COMPACT_ATOMS: atom_id res chain seq x y z
N MET A 1 -57.77 63.36 11.66
CA MET A 1 -57.85 64.69 11.00
C MET A 1 -56.67 64.80 10.04
N PRO A 2 -56.76 65.51 8.89
CA PRO A 2 -57.96 65.67 8.05
C PRO A 2 -57.68 65.57 6.52
N PHE A 3 -58.76 65.57 5.74
CA PHE A 3 -58.89 65.85 4.29
C PHE A 3 -58.51 64.81 3.21
N LEU A 4 -59.32 64.88 2.14
CA LEU A 4 -59.39 64.01 0.95
C LEU A 4 -59.10 64.86 -0.31
N ASN A 5 -58.90 64.21 -1.47
CA ASN A 5 -59.60 64.66 -2.69
C ASN A 5 -59.76 63.55 -3.76
N ARG A 6 -60.99 63.40 -4.29
CA ARG A 6 -61.40 63.03 -5.69
C ARG A 6 -60.60 61.92 -6.40
N THR A 7 -61.10 60.70 -6.72
CA THR A 7 -62.39 60.27 -7.36
C THR A 7 -62.59 60.94 -8.74
N ARG A 8 -62.82 60.26 -9.88
CA ARG A 8 -63.66 59.06 -10.21
C ARG A 8 -62.95 58.10 -11.20
N LEU A 9 -63.15 56.77 -11.18
CA LEU A 9 -64.33 55.94 -11.60
C LEU A 9 -64.50 55.93 -13.15
N VAL A 10 -64.85 54.85 -13.87
CA VAL A 10 -65.65 53.61 -13.60
C VAL A 10 -64.98 52.41 -14.35
N LEU A 11 -65.09 51.11 -14.01
CA LEU A 11 -66.25 50.18 -14.08
C LEU A 11 -65.71 48.74 -13.85
N SER A 12 -66.39 47.69 -13.33
CA SER A 12 -67.37 47.53 -12.23
C SER A 12 -67.55 46.01 -11.89
N VAL A 13 -68.05 45.69 -10.68
CA VAL A 13 -68.87 44.49 -10.28
C VAL A 13 -68.39 43.08 -10.71
N VAL A 14 -67.85 42.15 -9.88
CA VAL A 14 -68.20 41.61 -8.53
C VAL A 14 -69.34 40.57 -8.51
N VAL A 15 -69.08 39.37 -7.94
CA VAL A 15 -69.97 38.48 -7.11
C VAL A 15 -69.51 36.99 -7.20
N ALA A 16 -69.13 36.43 -6.04
CA ALA A 16 -69.47 35.12 -5.41
C ALA A 16 -69.92 33.86 -6.25
N VAL A 17 -69.84 32.58 -5.81
CA VAL A 17 -69.22 31.87 -4.65
C VAL A 17 -69.38 30.31 -4.85
N THR A 18 -68.79 29.47 -3.99
CA THR A 18 -69.06 28.02 -3.72
C THR A 18 -68.65 26.87 -4.67
N VAL A 19 -68.07 25.82 -4.04
CA VAL A 19 -68.36 24.36 -4.17
C VAL A 19 -67.75 23.50 -5.31
N THR A 20 -66.76 22.68 -4.90
CA THR A 20 -66.60 21.22 -5.07
C THR A 20 -66.69 20.52 -6.44
N ALA A 21 -65.54 19.94 -6.85
CA ALA A 21 -65.37 18.63 -7.48
C ALA A 21 -63.99 18.11 -7.03
N LEU A 22 -63.77 16.94 -6.42
CA LEU A 22 -64.17 15.56 -6.73
C LEU A 22 -63.64 15.05 -8.08
N ILE A 23 -62.82 14.01 -8.02
CA ILE A 23 -62.03 13.47 -9.14
C ILE A 23 -62.78 12.29 -9.78
N LEU A 24 -62.80 12.21 -11.12
CA LEU A 24 -62.79 10.92 -11.82
C LEU A 24 -62.14 11.06 -13.21
N ALA A 25 -61.71 9.93 -13.77
CA ALA A 25 -60.63 9.85 -14.75
C ALA A 25 -61.05 9.94 -16.24
N SER A 26 -60.03 10.12 -17.10
CA SER A 26 -59.91 9.86 -18.56
C SER A 26 -59.43 11.10 -19.33
N GLY A 27 -58.40 11.04 -20.19
CA GLY A 27 -57.46 9.95 -20.46
C GLY A 27 -56.79 10.11 -21.83
N CYS A 28 -55.48 10.35 -21.89
CA CYS A 28 -54.66 10.26 -23.10
C CYS A 28 -53.18 10.13 -22.72
N GLU A 29 -52.44 9.26 -23.41
CA GLU A 29 -51.07 8.87 -23.01
C GLU A 29 -49.98 9.78 -23.60
N ARG A 30 -48.84 9.83 -22.90
CA ARG A 30 -47.51 10.17 -23.46
C ARG A 30 -46.48 9.17 -22.91
N PRO A 31 -45.44 8.81 -23.69
CA PRO A 31 -44.60 7.65 -23.39
C PRO A 31 -43.75 7.83 -22.14
N LYS A 32 -43.59 6.75 -21.37
CA LYS A 32 -42.69 6.70 -20.22
C LYS A 32 -41.23 6.68 -20.66
N ALA A 33 -40.58 7.83 -20.64
CA ALA A 33 -39.12 7.88 -20.53
C ALA A 33 -38.75 7.37 -19.13
N GLY A 34 -38.36 6.09 -19.05
CA GLY A 34 -37.91 5.48 -17.80
C GLY A 34 -36.54 5.99 -17.41
N PHE A 35 -36.48 7.04 -16.58
CA PHE A 35 -35.25 7.38 -15.88
C PHE A 35 -34.84 6.20 -15.00
N ALA A 36 -33.72 5.57 -15.35
CA ALA A 36 -33.06 4.63 -14.46
C ALA A 36 -32.73 5.37 -13.17
N LYS A 37 -33.12 4.80 -12.03
CA LYS A 37 -32.87 5.39 -10.73
C LYS A 37 -31.40 5.19 -10.40
N GLU A 38 -30.59 6.22 -10.65
CA GLU A 38 -29.18 6.24 -10.24
C GLU A 38 -29.10 5.95 -8.73
N THR A 39 -28.46 4.83 -8.41
CA THR A 39 -28.09 4.50 -7.03
C THR A 39 -26.90 5.35 -6.67
N GLY A 40 -27.11 6.35 -5.80
CA GLY A 40 -26.01 7.02 -5.12
C GLY A 40 -25.12 6.01 -4.38
N PRO A 41 -23.86 6.36 -4.06
CA PRO A 41 -22.93 5.42 -3.44
C PRO A 41 -23.51 4.85 -2.14
N ASP A 42 -23.62 3.52 -2.09
CA ASP A 42 -24.10 2.82 -0.90
C ASP A 42 -23.20 3.16 0.31
N ASP A 43 -23.86 3.47 1.43
CA ASP A 43 -23.20 3.68 2.73
C ASP A 43 -22.43 2.40 3.11
N PRO A 44 -21.07 2.42 3.10
CA PRO A 44 -20.28 1.22 3.30
C PRO A 44 -20.40 0.64 4.72
N THR A 45 -21.03 1.37 5.65
CA THR A 45 -21.30 0.89 7.01
C THR A 45 -22.62 0.10 7.12
N LYS A 46 -23.48 0.11 6.10
CA LYS A 46 -24.83 -0.51 6.13
C LYS A 46 -24.92 -1.81 5.32
N GLN A 47 -23.89 -2.65 5.39
CA GLN A 47 -23.95 -4.00 4.81
C GLN A 47 -24.73 -4.96 5.71
N ALA A 48 -25.54 -5.84 5.10
CA ALA A 48 -26.27 -6.88 5.85
C ALA A 48 -25.28 -7.86 6.52
N THR A 49 -25.47 -8.11 7.81
CA THR A 49 -24.56 -8.93 8.63
C THR A 49 -24.43 -10.36 8.10
N GLY A 50 -23.19 -10.83 7.89
CA GLY A 50 -22.89 -12.22 7.51
C GLY A 50 -22.81 -12.50 6.00
N LYS A 51 -22.54 -11.50 5.16
CA LYS A 51 -22.20 -11.70 3.75
C LYS A 51 -20.99 -10.87 3.32
N ALA A 52 -20.17 -11.44 2.41
CA ALA A 52 -19.13 -10.71 1.70
C ALA A 52 -19.72 -9.60 0.80
N PRO A 53 -18.94 -8.58 0.41
CA PRO A 53 -19.30 -7.65 -0.66
C PRO A 53 -19.52 -8.41 -1.99
N PRO A 54 -20.36 -7.89 -2.90
CA PRO A 54 -20.39 -8.42 -4.27
C PRO A 54 -19.01 -8.27 -4.92
N ILE A 55 -18.61 -9.27 -5.70
CA ILE A 55 -17.41 -9.18 -6.55
C ILE A 55 -17.67 -8.08 -7.60
N PRO A 56 -16.80 -7.06 -7.73
CA PRO A 56 -17.00 -5.99 -8.70
C PRO A 56 -16.69 -6.47 -10.12
N GLU A 57 -17.37 -5.88 -11.10
CA GLU A 57 -17.02 -6.03 -12.52
C GLU A 57 -15.68 -5.37 -12.83
N ALA A 58 -14.84 -6.00 -13.65
CA ALA A 58 -13.48 -5.54 -13.91
C ALA A 58 -13.41 -4.13 -14.53
N GLY A 59 -14.33 -3.80 -15.43
CA GLY A 59 -14.44 -2.48 -16.05
C GLY A 59 -13.18 -2.01 -16.80
N PRO A 60 -13.02 -0.69 -17.01
CA PRO A 60 -11.83 -0.11 -17.63
C PRO A 60 -10.60 -0.10 -16.72
N LEU A 61 -10.78 0.12 -15.40
CA LEU A 61 -9.69 0.35 -14.45
C LEU A 61 -8.87 -0.91 -14.12
N ALA A 62 -9.43 -2.10 -14.37
CA ALA A 62 -8.71 -3.37 -14.30
C ALA A 62 -7.75 -3.63 -15.47
N ARG A 63 -7.80 -2.84 -16.56
CA ARG A 63 -7.01 -3.15 -17.76
C ARG A 63 -5.51 -3.05 -17.49
N PRO A 64 -4.69 -3.92 -18.10
CA PRO A 64 -3.23 -3.80 -18.10
C PRO A 64 -2.78 -2.38 -18.48
N ARG A 65 -1.88 -1.81 -17.68
CA ARG A 65 -1.46 -0.41 -17.78
C ARG A 65 -0.19 -0.29 -18.64
N SER A 66 -0.11 0.77 -19.45
CA SER A 66 1.01 0.94 -20.40
C SER A 66 2.31 1.32 -19.68
N LEU A 67 3.45 0.88 -20.21
CA LEU A 67 4.76 1.27 -19.69
C LEU A 67 5.22 2.67 -20.14
N ARG A 68 4.44 3.34 -21.01
CA ARG A 68 4.73 4.68 -21.55
C ARG A 68 4.27 5.85 -20.66
N GLN A 69 3.84 5.58 -19.43
CA GLN A 69 3.46 6.62 -18.46
C GLN A 69 4.70 7.42 -18.01
N VAL A 70 4.57 8.72 -17.86
CA VAL A 70 5.58 9.59 -17.26
C VAL A 70 5.85 9.13 -15.83
N GLY A 71 7.14 8.99 -15.49
CA GLY A 71 7.58 8.49 -14.19
C GLY A 71 7.80 6.97 -14.11
N VAL A 72 7.31 6.16 -15.07
CA VAL A 72 7.59 4.70 -15.07
C VAL A 72 9.08 4.44 -15.22
N PRO A 73 9.73 3.72 -14.28
CA PRO A 73 11.10 3.28 -14.44
C PRO A 73 11.13 2.02 -15.31
N ALA A 74 10.95 2.17 -16.62
CA ALA A 74 10.74 1.04 -17.54
C ALA A 74 11.82 -0.05 -17.44
N GLU A 75 13.09 0.34 -17.27
CA GLU A 75 14.20 -0.63 -17.10
C GLU A 75 14.16 -1.37 -15.76
N LEU A 76 13.69 -0.73 -14.68
CA LEU A 76 13.42 -1.41 -13.42
C LEU A 76 12.22 -2.36 -13.58
N THR A 77 11.19 -1.93 -14.31
CA THR A 77 9.99 -2.72 -14.59
C THR A 77 10.34 -4.04 -15.31
N ARG A 78 11.21 -3.97 -16.32
CA ARG A 78 11.80 -5.12 -17.01
C ARG A 78 12.55 -6.06 -16.08
N THR A 79 13.37 -5.51 -15.19
CA THR A 79 14.27 -6.30 -14.34
C THR A 79 13.59 -6.89 -13.10
N VAL A 80 12.41 -6.40 -12.68
CA VAL A 80 11.58 -7.04 -11.64
C VAL A 80 10.61 -8.10 -12.18
N ILE A 81 10.43 -8.20 -13.51
CA ILE A 81 9.74 -9.33 -14.13
C ILE A 81 10.66 -10.56 -14.07
N LEU A 82 10.25 -11.58 -13.31
CA LEU A 82 11.06 -12.77 -13.07
C LEU A 82 11.26 -13.60 -14.36
N PRO A 83 12.49 -14.03 -14.71
CA PRO A 83 12.74 -14.83 -15.90
C PRO A 83 12.01 -16.17 -15.97
N ASP A 84 11.56 -16.74 -14.83
CA ASP A 84 10.76 -17.97 -14.78
C ASP A 84 9.24 -17.72 -14.87
N ASN A 85 8.80 -16.46 -14.84
CA ASN A 85 7.43 -16.05 -15.12
C ASN A 85 7.35 -14.84 -16.09
N PRO A 86 7.80 -15.00 -17.35
CA PRO A 86 7.76 -13.93 -18.34
C PRO A 86 6.32 -13.50 -18.65
N GLN A 87 6.12 -12.20 -18.87
CA GLN A 87 4.80 -11.64 -19.16
C GLN A 87 4.35 -11.97 -20.58
N THR A 88 3.06 -12.27 -20.76
CA THR A 88 2.39 -12.37 -22.06
C THR A 88 0.95 -11.89 -21.94
N LEU A 89 0.37 -11.38 -23.03
CA LEU A 89 -1.02 -10.89 -23.05
C LEU A 89 -2.02 -11.97 -22.61
N GLU A 90 -1.87 -13.21 -23.10
CA GLU A 90 -2.71 -14.34 -22.70
C GLU A 90 -2.60 -14.69 -21.22
N LYS A 91 -1.38 -14.62 -20.65
CA LYS A 91 -1.16 -14.93 -19.23
C LYS A 91 -1.75 -13.83 -18.33
N ILE A 92 -1.57 -12.57 -18.71
CA ILE A 92 -2.16 -11.41 -18.03
C ILE A 92 -3.70 -11.49 -18.11
N ALA A 93 -4.27 -11.86 -19.25
CA ALA A 93 -5.72 -12.03 -19.40
C ALA A 93 -6.28 -13.20 -18.59
N LEU A 94 -5.57 -14.32 -18.48
CA LEU A 94 -5.92 -15.42 -17.57
C LEU A 94 -5.80 -14.99 -16.11
N GLY A 95 -4.74 -14.26 -15.75
CA GLY A 95 -4.57 -13.67 -14.42
C GLY A 95 -5.71 -12.74 -14.04
N GLN A 96 -6.11 -11.85 -14.96
CA GLN A 96 -7.26 -10.97 -14.79
C GLN A 96 -8.52 -11.79 -14.54
N LYS A 97 -8.80 -12.79 -15.41
CA LYS A 97 -9.97 -13.67 -15.26
C LYS A 97 -10.03 -14.31 -13.88
N LEU A 98 -8.91 -14.83 -13.38
CA LEU A 98 -8.80 -15.44 -12.05
C LEU A 98 -8.99 -14.43 -10.92
N PHE A 99 -8.46 -13.22 -11.05
CA PHE A 99 -8.57 -12.15 -10.05
C PHE A 99 -10.03 -11.72 -9.74
N PHE A 100 -10.93 -11.86 -10.72
CA PHE A 100 -12.37 -11.60 -10.59
C PHE A 100 -13.22 -12.87 -10.40
N ASP A 101 -12.64 -14.07 -10.35
CA ASP A 101 -13.42 -15.31 -10.28
C ASP A 101 -13.70 -15.77 -8.85
N GLY A 102 -14.96 -15.59 -8.42
CA GLY A 102 -15.44 -16.04 -7.11
C GLY A 102 -15.27 -17.54 -6.88
N ARG A 103 -15.19 -18.36 -7.94
CA ARG A 103 -15.01 -19.82 -7.84
C ARG A 103 -13.63 -20.24 -7.31
N LEU A 104 -12.73 -19.28 -7.08
CA LEU A 104 -11.52 -19.50 -6.29
C LEU A 104 -11.82 -19.60 -4.78
N SER A 105 -12.86 -18.96 -4.24
CA SER A 105 -13.26 -19.14 -2.83
C SER A 105 -14.08 -20.39 -2.61
N ALA A 106 -14.08 -20.91 -1.38
CA ALA A 106 -14.72 -22.18 -1.05
C ALA A 106 -16.27 -22.17 -1.12
N ASP A 107 -16.91 -21.00 -1.10
CA ASP A 107 -18.36 -20.83 -1.26
C ASP A 107 -18.77 -20.02 -2.52
N GLY A 108 -17.81 -19.66 -3.37
CA GLY A 108 -18.05 -18.87 -4.58
C GLY A 108 -18.25 -17.36 -4.37
N THR A 109 -18.26 -16.86 -3.13
CA THR A 109 -18.65 -15.46 -2.82
C THR A 109 -17.53 -14.42 -2.83
N VAL A 110 -16.25 -14.84 -2.91
CA VAL A 110 -15.09 -13.94 -2.77
C VAL A 110 -14.09 -14.15 -3.90
N ALA A 111 -13.66 -13.07 -4.53
CA ALA A 111 -12.52 -13.04 -5.46
C ALA A 111 -11.45 -12.08 -4.92
N CYS A 112 -10.26 -12.03 -5.53
CA CYS A 112 -9.24 -11.03 -5.18
C CYS A 112 -9.81 -9.60 -5.29
N ALA A 113 -10.61 -9.37 -6.34
CA ALA A 113 -11.32 -8.11 -6.58
C ALA A 113 -12.35 -7.72 -5.50
N THR A 114 -12.82 -8.63 -4.65
CA THR A 114 -13.73 -8.31 -3.53
C THR A 114 -13.05 -7.42 -2.48
N CYS A 115 -11.73 -7.58 -2.30
CA CYS A 115 -10.91 -6.78 -1.38
C CYS A 115 -10.01 -5.76 -2.10
N HIS A 116 -9.80 -5.94 -3.41
CA HIS A 116 -8.94 -5.12 -4.26
C HIS A 116 -9.71 -4.63 -5.49
N ASP A 117 -10.72 -3.80 -5.27
CA ASP A 117 -11.62 -3.28 -6.30
C ASP A 117 -10.91 -2.24 -7.19
N PRO A 118 -10.82 -2.43 -8.52
CA PRO A 118 -10.24 -1.45 -9.44
C PRO A 118 -10.86 -0.06 -9.33
N ALA A 119 -12.16 0.07 -9.00
CA ALA A 119 -12.83 1.36 -8.84
C ALA A 119 -12.38 2.12 -7.58
N ARG A 120 -11.73 1.43 -6.62
CA ARG A 120 -11.23 1.97 -5.34
C ARG A 120 -9.70 1.87 -5.26
N ALA A 121 -9.04 2.13 -6.39
CA ALA A 121 -7.58 2.02 -6.54
C ALA A 121 -7.02 0.68 -6.05
N PHE A 122 -7.73 -0.43 -6.32
CA PHE A 122 -7.43 -1.78 -5.87
C PHE A 122 -7.36 -1.97 -4.34
N THR A 123 -8.24 -1.27 -3.62
CA THR A 123 -8.58 -1.51 -2.21
C THR A 123 -10.09 -1.78 -2.08
N ASP A 124 -10.63 -1.92 -0.87
CA ASP A 124 -12.07 -2.04 -0.62
C ASP A 124 -12.70 -0.78 0.01
N GLY A 125 -11.88 0.21 0.38
CA GLY A 125 -12.30 1.41 1.10
C GLY A 125 -12.70 1.15 2.57
N ARG A 126 -12.22 0.08 3.20
CA ARG A 126 -12.65 -0.35 4.55
C ARG A 126 -11.51 -0.33 5.58
N PRO A 127 -11.82 -0.20 6.88
CA PRO A 127 -10.84 -0.37 7.93
C PRO A 127 -10.19 -1.76 7.91
N THR A 128 -11.01 -2.81 7.76
CA THR A 128 -10.55 -4.17 7.43
C THR A 128 -11.51 -4.84 6.45
N SER A 129 -10.98 -5.76 5.64
CA SER A 129 -11.73 -6.45 4.60
C SER A 129 -12.72 -7.48 5.12
N VAL A 130 -13.78 -7.74 4.36
CA VAL A 130 -14.84 -8.70 4.68
C VAL A 130 -14.84 -9.81 3.64
N GLY A 131 -14.37 -10.99 4.04
CA GLY A 131 -14.26 -12.18 3.20
C GLY A 131 -15.37 -13.21 3.46
N ILE A 132 -15.00 -14.48 3.31
CA ILE A 132 -15.92 -15.62 3.22
C ILE A 132 -16.90 -15.70 4.41
N HIS A 133 -18.17 -15.98 4.10
CA HIS A 133 -19.29 -15.96 5.04
C HIS A 133 -19.47 -14.63 5.82
N GLY A 134 -18.92 -13.51 5.31
CA GLY A 134 -18.98 -12.21 5.97
C GLY A 134 -18.01 -12.05 7.15
N ARG A 135 -16.91 -12.80 7.20
CA ARG A 135 -15.87 -12.69 8.24
C ARG A 135 -14.99 -11.47 7.98
N SER A 136 -14.75 -10.65 9.01
CA SER A 136 -13.80 -9.53 8.94
C SER A 136 -12.36 -9.98 9.18
N GLY A 137 -11.43 -9.50 8.36
CA GLY A 137 -10.00 -9.58 8.61
C GLY A 137 -9.52 -8.62 9.70
N GLN A 138 -8.25 -8.75 10.08
CA GLN A 138 -7.60 -7.92 11.10
C GLN A 138 -6.76 -6.76 10.54
N ARG A 139 -6.79 -6.55 9.20
CA ARG A 139 -5.99 -5.52 8.51
C ARG A 139 -6.75 -4.89 7.34
N ASN A 140 -6.38 -3.66 7.00
CA ASN A 140 -6.76 -2.97 5.78
C ASN A 140 -6.12 -3.63 4.55
N ALA A 141 -6.85 -3.74 3.44
CA ALA A 141 -6.33 -4.24 2.17
C ALA A 141 -5.47 -3.14 1.48
N PRO A 142 -4.14 -3.34 1.35
CA PRO A 142 -3.30 -2.39 0.62
C PRO A 142 -3.57 -2.50 -0.88
N THR A 143 -3.30 -1.44 -1.63
CA THR A 143 -3.42 -1.47 -3.10
C THR A 143 -2.44 -2.47 -3.75
N ILE A 144 -2.88 -3.15 -4.81
CA ILE A 144 -1.96 -3.93 -5.68
C ILE A 144 -1.26 -3.04 -6.72
N LEU A 145 -1.68 -1.77 -6.88
CA LEU A 145 -1.04 -0.83 -7.81
C LEU A 145 0.44 -0.68 -7.41
N ASN A 146 1.33 -0.84 -8.38
CA ASN A 146 2.79 -0.81 -8.17
C ASN A 146 3.34 -1.88 -7.19
N ALA A 147 2.59 -2.94 -6.86
CA ALA A 147 3.03 -3.98 -5.94
C ALA A 147 4.23 -4.81 -6.45
N LEU A 148 4.51 -4.80 -7.76
CA LEU A 148 5.70 -5.41 -8.35
C LEU A 148 7.04 -4.80 -7.87
N TYR A 149 7.03 -3.54 -7.40
CA TYR A 149 8.23 -2.91 -6.83
C TYR A 149 8.36 -3.13 -5.31
N ASN A 150 7.44 -3.88 -4.68
CA ASN A 150 7.60 -4.28 -3.28
C ASN A 150 8.66 -5.38 -3.18
N LYS A 151 9.65 -5.20 -2.29
CA LYS A 151 10.67 -6.20 -1.94
C LYS A 151 10.11 -7.44 -1.23
N THR A 152 8.95 -7.28 -0.58
CA THR A 152 8.15 -8.33 0.08
C THR A 152 6.70 -7.87 0.14
N GLN A 153 5.75 -8.80 0.09
CA GLN A 153 4.31 -8.54 0.08
C GLN A 153 3.68 -8.73 1.46
N PHE A 154 2.46 -8.20 1.62
CA PHE A 154 1.76 -7.95 2.89
C PHE A 154 2.44 -6.93 3.82
N TRP A 155 1.66 -6.42 4.78
CA TRP A 155 2.11 -5.47 5.81
C TRP A 155 3.23 -5.98 6.73
N ASP A 156 3.41 -7.30 6.87
CA ASP A 156 4.46 -7.94 7.68
C ASP A 156 5.64 -8.49 6.86
N GLY A 157 5.54 -8.45 5.52
CA GLY A 157 6.58 -8.92 4.61
C GLY A 157 6.70 -10.45 4.51
N ARG A 158 5.65 -11.21 4.88
CA ARG A 158 5.69 -12.68 4.96
C ARG A 158 5.85 -13.40 3.63
N ALA A 159 5.40 -12.79 2.53
CA ALA A 159 5.54 -13.31 1.17
C ALA A 159 6.68 -12.57 0.44
N LYS A 160 7.51 -13.30 -0.32
CA LYS A 160 8.66 -12.70 -1.03
C LYS A 160 8.30 -12.27 -2.44
N THR A 161 7.42 -13.02 -3.09
CA THR A 161 6.92 -12.79 -4.45
C THR A 161 5.41 -12.53 -4.46
N LEU A 162 4.88 -12.10 -5.60
CA LEU A 162 3.43 -12.03 -5.82
C LEU A 162 2.83 -13.44 -5.94
N GLU A 163 3.59 -14.41 -6.47
CA GLU A 163 3.23 -15.81 -6.49
C GLU A 163 3.06 -16.41 -5.07
N ASP A 164 3.97 -16.09 -4.14
CA ASP A 164 3.84 -16.46 -2.71
C ASP A 164 2.64 -15.75 -2.06
N GLN A 165 2.37 -14.51 -2.46
CA GLN A 165 1.27 -13.69 -1.95
C GLN A 165 -0.06 -14.35 -2.31
N ALA A 166 -0.29 -14.59 -3.61
CA ALA A 166 -1.58 -15.02 -4.16
C ALA A 166 -2.04 -16.38 -3.61
N ALA A 167 -1.13 -17.22 -3.15
CA ALA A 167 -1.45 -18.51 -2.53
C ALA A 167 -2.15 -18.38 -1.18
N LEU A 168 -1.88 -17.31 -0.43
CA LEU A 168 -2.29 -17.19 0.98
C LEU A 168 -3.75 -16.73 1.16
N PRO A 169 -4.30 -15.75 0.41
CA PRO A 169 -5.72 -15.40 0.48
C PRO A 169 -6.65 -16.56 0.14
N ILE A 170 -6.28 -17.35 -0.89
CA ILE A 170 -7.02 -18.53 -1.36
C ILE A 170 -7.32 -19.48 -0.19
N VAL A 171 -6.32 -19.77 0.64
CA VAL A 171 -6.44 -20.73 1.76
C VAL A 171 -6.75 -20.08 3.12
N ASN A 172 -6.77 -18.75 3.22
CA ASN A 172 -7.05 -18.07 4.49
C ASN A 172 -8.54 -18.25 4.87
N PRO A 173 -8.88 -18.85 6.03
CA PRO A 173 -10.26 -19.11 6.46
C PRO A 173 -11.10 -17.86 6.77
N VAL A 174 -10.52 -16.66 6.74
CA VAL A 174 -11.21 -15.37 6.87
C VAL A 174 -11.39 -14.67 5.52
N GLU A 175 -10.54 -14.97 4.53
CA GLU A 175 -10.55 -14.33 3.21
C GLU A 175 -11.31 -15.18 2.19
N MET A 176 -10.70 -16.20 1.55
CA MET A 176 -11.34 -17.02 0.51
C MET A 176 -11.60 -18.48 0.94
N GLY A 177 -10.96 -18.95 2.01
CA GLY A 177 -11.36 -20.14 2.78
C GLY A 177 -11.21 -21.52 2.14
N GLN A 178 -10.43 -21.69 1.07
CA GLN A 178 -10.16 -23.02 0.50
C GLN A 178 -9.37 -23.90 1.48
N PRO A 179 -9.67 -25.22 1.60
CA PRO A 179 -8.90 -26.13 2.45
C PRO A 179 -7.42 -26.26 2.04
N SER A 180 -7.12 -26.06 0.75
CA SER A 180 -5.75 -26.04 0.21
C SER A 180 -5.75 -25.38 -1.18
N LEU A 181 -4.56 -25.01 -1.68
CA LEU A 181 -4.41 -24.56 -3.07
C LEU A 181 -4.83 -25.66 -4.07
N ASP A 182 -4.60 -26.93 -3.74
CA ASP A 182 -5.03 -28.06 -4.57
C ASP A 182 -6.56 -28.21 -4.65
N ALA A 183 -7.30 -27.83 -3.59
CA ALA A 183 -8.76 -27.80 -3.62
C ALA A 183 -9.30 -26.69 -4.57
N ALA A 184 -8.65 -25.52 -4.57
CA ALA A 184 -8.94 -24.46 -5.54
C ALA A 184 -8.63 -24.92 -6.98
N VAL A 185 -7.46 -25.52 -7.19
CA VAL A 185 -7.02 -26.08 -8.49
C VAL A 185 -7.96 -27.18 -8.98
N PHE A 186 -8.40 -28.08 -8.11
CA PHE A 186 -9.38 -29.14 -8.44
C PHE A 186 -10.72 -28.52 -8.90
N THR A 187 -11.17 -27.48 -8.20
CA THR A 187 -12.38 -26.72 -8.57
C THR A 187 -12.24 -26.10 -9.96
N LEU A 188 -11.11 -25.43 -10.26
CA LEU A 188 -10.83 -24.88 -11.59
C LEU A 188 -10.70 -25.98 -12.67
N ALA A 189 -10.10 -27.13 -12.34
CA ALA A 189 -9.93 -28.24 -13.28
C ALA A 189 -11.26 -28.86 -13.70
N GLY A 190 -12.31 -28.77 -12.87
CA GLY A 190 -13.68 -29.15 -13.24
C GLY A 190 -14.35 -28.22 -14.25
N ILE A 191 -13.77 -27.05 -14.55
CA ILE A 191 -14.37 -26.01 -15.39
C ILE A 191 -13.68 -25.99 -16.77
N GLU A 192 -14.42 -26.35 -17.82
CA GLU A 192 -13.86 -26.45 -19.19
C GLU A 192 -13.21 -25.13 -19.65
N GLU A 193 -13.84 -24.00 -19.35
CA GLU A 193 -13.33 -22.65 -19.62
C GLU A 193 -11.90 -22.42 -19.08
N PHE A 194 -11.61 -22.90 -17.87
CA PHE A 194 -10.25 -22.84 -17.31
C PHE A 194 -9.34 -23.92 -17.89
N GLN A 195 -9.84 -25.13 -18.18
CA GLN A 195 -9.04 -26.13 -18.89
C GLN A 195 -8.54 -25.61 -20.24
N GLN A 196 -9.40 -24.96 -21.03
CA GLN A 196 -9.02 -24.37 -22.31
C GLN A 196 -8.01 -23.23 -22.13
N ALA A 197 -8.25 -22.33 -21.17
CA ALA A 197 -7.36 -21.18 -20.93
C ALA A 197 -5.96 -21.60 -20.44
N PHE A 198 -5.85 -22.53 -19.48
CA PHE A 198 -4.56 -23.04 -19.01
C PHE A 198 -3.82 -23.82 -20.10
N ARG A 199 -4.52 -24.62 -20.93
CA ARG A 199 -3.90 -25.28 -22.09
C ARG A 199 -3.37 -24.27 -23.10
N ARG A 200 -4.07 -23.14 -23.35
CA ARG A 200 -3.59 -22.06 -24.24
C ARG A 200 -2.37 -21.32 -23.67
N VAL A 201 -2.34 -21.03 -22.37
CA VAL A 201 -1.28 -20.19 -21.75
C VAL A 201 -0.04 -21.01 -21.38
N PHE A 202 -0.21 -22.23 -20.88
CA PHE A 202 0.85 -23.05 -20.27
C PHE A 202 1.03 -24.42 -20.93
N GLY A 203 0.25 -24.78 -21.95
CA GLY A 203 0.31 -26.07 -22.64
C GLY A 203 -0.23 -27.27 -21.85
N ARG A 204 -0.80 -27.05 -20.66
CA ARG A 204 -1.20 -28.10 -19.70
C ARG A 204 -2.45 -27.73 -18.89
N PRO A 205 -3.10 -28.67 -18.19
CA PRO A 205 -4.28 -28.38 -17.36
C PRO A 205 -3.99 -27.43 -16.17
N PRO A 206 -5.04 -26.90 -15.51
CA PRO A 206 -4.90 -26.10 -14.29
C PRO A 206 -4.05 -26.80 -13.22
N ASN A 207 -3.14 -26.03 -12.61
CA ASN A 207 -2.21 -26.50 -11.58
C ASN A 207 -1.79 -25.30 -10.70
N GLY A 208 -1.41 -25.57 -9.44
CA GLY A 208 -1.09 -24.53 -8.45
C GLY A 208 -0.02 -23.52 -8.92
N PRO A 209 1.18 -23.95 -9.34
CA PRO A 209 2.23 -23.04 -9.80
C PRO A 209 1.79 -22.10 -10.93
N ASP A 210 1.04 -22.60 -11.92
CA ASP A 210 0.60 -21.77 -13.04
C ASP A 210 -0.59 -20.86 -12.71
N LEU A 211 -1.45 -21.27 -11.77
CA LEU A 211 -2.52 -20.44 -11.20
C LEU A 211 -1.92 -19.19 -10.54
N LEU A 212 -0.92 -19.39 -9.67
CA LEU A 212 -0.20 -18.30 -9.00
C LEU A 212 0.55 -17.41 -10.01
N ARG A 213 1.26 -18.02 -10.97
CA ARG A 213 1.95 -17.28 -12.04
C ARG A 213 1.02 -16.43 -12.90
N ALA A 214 -0.21 -16.88 -13.14
CA ALA A 214 -1.20 -16.11 -13.90
C ALA A 214 -1.67 -14.88 -13.11
N ILE A 215 -2.15 -15.07 -11.87
CA ILE A 215 -2.58 -13.97 -10.99
C ILE A 215 -1.45 -12.95 -10.83
N ALA A 216 -0.26 -13.40 -10.46
CA ALA A 216 0.92 -12.56 -10.27
C ALA A 216 1.42 -11.88 -11.56
N SER A 217 1.00 -12.33 -12.75
CA SER A 217 1.27 -11.61 -14.02
C SER A 217 0.29 -10.46 -14.23
N TYR A 218 -1.00 -10.68 -13.92
CA TYR A 218 -1.98 -9.61 -13.92
C TYR A 218 -1.64 -8.50 -12.92
N GLU A 219 -1.20 -8.85 -11.71
CA GLU A 219 -0.78 -7.86 -10.71
C GLU A 219 0.44 -7.04 -11.14
N ARG A 220 1.43 -7.67 -11.81
CA ARG A 220 2.57 -6.95 -12.40
C ARG A 220 2.16 -5.97 -13.51
N ALA A 221 1.03 -6.19 -14.17
CA ALA A 221 0.52 -5.28 -15.19
C ALA A 221 -0.18 -4.02 -14.63
N GLN A 222 -0.29 -3.87 -13.30
CA GLN A 222 -0.97 -2.73 -12.65
C GLN A 222 0.02 -1.62 -12.20
N VAL A 223 0.86 -1.15 -13.13
CA VAL A 223 1.76 0.00 -12.92
C VAL A 223 1.02 1.34 -13.00
N SER A 224 1.20 2.22 -12.01
CA SER A 224 0.41 3.45 -11.83
C SER A 224 1.28 4.67 -11.55
N PHE A 225 1.48 5.48 -12.58
CA PHE A 225 2.29 6.71 -12.64
C PHE A 225 1.46 7.79 -13.38
N ASP A 226 2.05 8.61 -14.27
CA ASP A 226 1.39 9.78 -14.91
C ASP A 226 0.76 10.76 -13.90
N SER A 227 1.13 10.70 -12.61
CA SER A 227 0.58 11.59 -11.60
C SER A 227 1.08 13.03 -11.83
N PRO A 228 0.35 14.06 -11.36
CA PRO A 228 0.83 15.44 -11.38
C PRO A 228 2.27 15.60 -10.87
N PHE A 229 2.66 14.83 -9.85
CA PHE A 229 4.02 14.81 -9.34
C PHE A 229 5.04 14.12 -10.25
N ASP A 230 4.67 13.07 -10.99
CA ASP A 230 5.55 12.43 -11.98
C ASP A 230 5.91 13.42 -13.10
N HIS A 231 4.93 14.19 -13.58
CA HIS A 231 5.15 15.27 -14.53
C HIS A 231 6.03 16.39 -13.96
N PHE A 232 5.85 16.75 -12.69
CA PHE A 232 6.71 17.73 -12.00
C PHE A 232 8.17 17.27 -11.92
N ILE A 233 8.42 16.01 -11.55
CA ILE A 233 9.77 15.44 -11.51
C ILE A 233 10.36 15.25 -12.92
N ALA A 234 9.53 15.03 -13.93
CA ALA A 234 9.93 15.02 -15.35
C ALA A 234 10.24 16.43 -15.92
N GLY A 235 9.96 17.50 -15.16
CA GLY A 235 10.36 18.88 -15.47
C GLY A 235 9.24 19.87 -15.73
N ASP A 236 7.96 19.48 -15.69
CA ASP A 236 6.86 20.44 -15.76
C ASP A 236 6.63 21.10 -14.39
N THR A 237 7.26 22.26 -14.20
CA THR A 237 7.19 23.05 -12.97
C THR A 237 5.78 23.57 -12.62
N ASN A 238 4.79 23.41 -13.51
CA ASN A 238 3.40 23.79 -13.32
C ASN A 238 2.45 22.59 -13.13
N ALA A 239 2.92 21.36 -13.26
CA ALA A 239 2.09 20.17 -13.10
C ALA A 239 1.51 20.01 -11.67
N ILE A 240 2.18 20.59 -10.66
CA ILE A 240 1.68 20.70 -9.29
C ILE A 240 1.58 22.17 -8.86
N ASP A 241 0.68 22.46 -7.91
CA ASP A 241 0.51 23.80 -7.36
C ASP A 241 1.59 24.17 -6.31
N ASP A 242 1.56 25.42 -5.86
CA ASP A 242 2.56 25.92 -4.91
C ASP A 242 2.37 25.39 -3.47
N ALA A 243 1.22 24.83 -3.13
CA ALA A 243 1.02 24.11 -1.86
C ALA A 243 1.71 22.75 -1.92
N ALA A 244 1.51 21.98 -2.99
CA ALA A 244 2.21 20.73 -3.24
C ALA A 244 3.74 20.92 -3.34
N LYS A 245 4.23 22.03 -3.91
CA LYS A 245 5.68 22.36 -3.92
C LYS A 245 6.24 22.56 -2.50
N ARG A 246 5.52 23.27 -1.62
CA ARG A 246 5.91 23.45 -0.21
C ARG A 246 5.79 22.14 0.58
N GLY A 247 4.73 21.36 0.34
CA GLY A 247 4.56 20.03 0.92
C GLY A 247 5.72 19.10 0.55
N TRP A 248 6.15 19.12 -0.71
CA TRP A 248 7.32 18.39 -1.19
C TRP A 248 8.62 18.81 -0.48
N GLU A 249 8.85 20.11 -0.29
CA GLU A 249 9.99 20.62 0.48
C GLU A 249 9.93 20.16 1.95
N LEU A 250 8.77 20.31 2.61
CA LEU A 250 8.54 19.90 4.00
C LEU A 250 8.75 18.39 4.21
N PHE A 251 8.22 17.57 3.29
CA PHE A 251 8.32 16.10 3.28
C PHE A 251 9.77 15.62 3.31
N ASN A 252 10.65 16.32 2.61
CA ASN A 252 12.07 16.01 2.52
C ASN A 252 12.93 16.65 3.62
N THR A 253 12.37 17.55 4.43
CA THR A 253 13.11 18.36 5.41
C THR A 253 12.54 18.25 6.83
N ARG A 254 11.68 19.20 7.25
CA ARG A 254 11.18 19.31 8.63
C ARG A 254 10.21 18.21 9.03
N ALA A 255 9.42 17.69 8.08
CA ALA A 255 8.46 16.63 8.34
C ALA A 255 9.09 15.21 8.36
N ARG A 256 10.34 15.08 7.87
CA ARG A 256 11.15 13.82 7.89
C ARG A 256 10.51 12.62 7.19
N CYS A 257 9.43 12.78 6.43
CA CYS A 257 8.70 11.68 5.81
C CYS A 257 9.59 10.85 4.86
N ASN A 258 10.55 11.51 4.20
CA ASN A 258 11.56 10.90 3.33
C ASN A 258 12.52 9.90 4.02
N LYS A 259 12.46 9.75 5.34
CA LYS A 259 13.23 8.77 6.12
C LYS A 259 12.86 7.33 5.76
N CYS A 260 11.58 7.00 5.87
CA CYS A 260 11.05 5.68 5.50
C CYS A 260 10.53 5.69 4.05
N HIS A 261 9.87 6.77 3.62
CA HIS A 261 9.40 6.93 2.25
C HIS A 261 10.54 7.42 1.34
N ALA A 262 11.57 6.56 1.21
CA ALA A 262 12.96 6.86 0.90
C ALA A 262 13.21 7.85 -0.26
N LEU A 263 13.46 9.11 0.10
CA LEU A 263 13.82 10.18 -0.84
C LEU A 263 15.04 10.93 -0.31
N THR A 264 16.19 10.27 -0.39
CA THR A 264 17.46 10.85 0.05
C THR A 264 17.97 11.86 -0.98
N GLU A 265 18.65 12.92 -0.54
CA GLU A 265 19.16 13.98 -1.43
C GLU A 265 20.14 13.45 -2.50
N THR A 266 20.84 12.34 -2.21
CA THR A 266 21.83 11.73 -3.10
C THR A 266 21.27 10.59 -3.96
N LYS A 267 20.13 10.00 -3.55
CA LYS A 267 19.33 9.02 -4.31
C LYS A 267 17.85 9.18 -3.95
N ARG A 268 17.09 9.84 -4.83
CA ARG A 268 15.63 9.98 -4.72
C ARG A 268 14.96 8.83 -5.48
N ASP A 269 14.55 7.77 -4.79
CA ASP A 269 13.78 6.70 -5.43
C ASP A 269 12.27 7.02 -5.39
N VAL A 270 11.85 7.85 -6.35
CA VAL A 270 10.44 8.19 -6.58
C VAL A 270 9.62 7.03 -7.17
N THR A 271 10.19 5.83 -7.38
CA THR A 271 9.47 4.70 -7.98
C THR A 271 8.22 4.36 -7.20
N ASN A 272 8.31 4.29 -5.87
CA ASN A 272 7.18 3.87 -5.03
C ASN A 272 7.10 4.56 -3.66
N PHE A 273 7.99 5.52 -3.35
CA PHE A 273 8.00 6.25 -2.07
C PHE A 273 8.08 5.31 -0.84
N THR A 274 8.97 4.32 -0.87
CA THR A 274 9.16 3.35 0.23
C THR A 274 10.58 2.78 0.19
N ASP A 275 11.24 2.71 1.35
CA ASP A 275 12.51 1.99 1.57
C ASP A 275 12.36 0.47 1.46
N ASN A 276 11.12 -0.04 1.52
CA ASN A 276 10.79 -1.45 1.69
C ASN A 276 11.37 -2.07 2.98
N ASP A 277 11.55 -1.28 4.02
CA ASP A 277 11.86 -1.74 5.37
C ASP A 277 10.65 -1.61 6.30
N PHE A 278 10.84 -1.87 7.60
CA PHE A 278 9.77 -2.17 8.55
C PHE A 278 9.90 -1.36 9.84
N HIS A 279 8.92 -0.49 10.08
CA HIS A 279 8.94 0.47 11.18
C HIS A 279 7.74 0.26 12.09
N ASN A 280 7.97 0.36 13.40
CA ASN A 280 6.90 0.51 14.37
C ASN A 280 6.66 2.02 14.56
N ILE A 281 5.48 2.47 14.16
CA ILE A 281 5.07 3.88 14.22
C ILE A 281 4.06 4.15 15.36
N GLY A 282 4.02 3.31 16.39
CA GLY A 282 3.17 3.48 17.58
C GLY A 282 1.71 3.04 17.42
N VAL A 283 1.18 2.92 16.19
CA VAL A 283 -0.23 2.61 15.90
C VAL A 283 -0.76 1.39 16.68
N SER A 284 -0.06 0.26 16.62
CA SER A 284 -0.47 -0.95 17.36
C SER A 284 -0.30 -0.81 18.87
N ILE A 285 0.72 -0.08 19.34
CA ILE A 285 1.01 0.11 20.77
C ILE A 285 -0.08 0.96 21.42
N ILE A 286 -0.60 1.97 20.72
CA ILE A 286 -1.70 2.83 21.20
C ILE A 286 -3.02 2.03 21.31
N ARG A 287 -3.19 0.99 20.48
CA ARG A 287 -4.50 0.36 20.22
C ARG A 287 -4.65 -1.06 20.78
N HIS A 288 -3.55 -1.77 21.03
CA HIS A 288 -3.55 -3.15 21.53
C HIS A 288 -2.52 -3.34 22.65
N HIS A 289 -2.72 -4.36 23.49
CA HIS A 289 -1.77 -4.73 24.55
C HIS A 289 -0.54 -5.48 24.00
N VAL A 290 0.24 -4.82 23.13
CA VAL A 290 1.37 -5.39 22.36
C VAL A 290 2.34 -6.20 23.22
N VAL A 291 2.68 -5.73 24.43
CA VAL A 291 3.58 -6.45 25.36
C VAL A 291 3.01 -7.79 25.82
N ALA A 292 1.70 -7.87 26.06
CA ALA A 292 1.03 -9.11 26.45
C ALA A 292 0.86 -10.07 25.27
N LEU A 293 0.53 -9.54 24.09
CA LEU A 293 0.45 -10.29 22.84
C LEU A 293 1.80 -10.92 22.46
N ALA A 294 2.90 -10.18 22.61
CA ALA A 294 4.25 -10.67 22.35
C ALA A 294 4.59 -11.88 23.23
N ARG A 295 4.39 -11.77 24.56
CA ARG A 295 4.57 -12.88 25.51
C ARG A 295 3.71 -14.10 25.20
N GLN A 296 2.46 -13.88 24.73
CA GLN A 296 1.59 -14.97 24.29
C GLN A 296 2.11 -15.65 23.03
N ALA A 297 2.62 -14.88 22.06
CA ALA A 297 3.23 -15.41 20.84
C ALA A 297 4.53 -16.17 21.14
N GLU A 298 5.35 -15.72 22.11
CA GLU A 298 6.52 -16.46 22.62
C GLU A 298 6.13 -17.81 23.22
N GLN A 299 5.09 -17.86 24.07
CA GLN A 299 4.58 -19.11 24.64
C GLN A 299 4.08 -20.09 23.56
N LEU A 300 3.51 -19.58 22.45
CA LEU A 300 3.14 -20.40 21.30
C LEU A 300 4.37 -20.88 20.51
N LEU A 301 5.44 -20.07 20.38
CA LEU A 301 6.70 -20.49 19.77
C LEU A 301 7.37 -21.63 20.54
N ASP A 302 7.48 -21.48 21.86
CA ASP A 302 8.09 -22.48 22.74
C ASP A 302 7.30 -23.79 22.79
N SER A 303 6.00 -23.76 22.46
CA SER A 303 5.15 -24.96 22.32
C SER A 303 5.45 -25.80 21.07
N GLY A 304 6.07 -25.20 20.05
CA GLY A 304 6.33 -25.80 18.74
C GLY A 304 5.15 -25.78 17.75
N ASP A 305 3.92 -25.44 18.14
CA ASP A 305 2.80 -25.28 17.20
C ASP A 305 2.89 -23.93 16.47
N THR A 306 3.77 -23.84 15.48
CA THR A 306 3.88 -22.67 14.59
C THR A 306 2.56 -22.36 13.88
N ALA A 307 1.76 -23.38 13.56
CA ALA A 307 0.47 -23.19 12.92
C ALA A 307 -0.58 -22.59 13.87
N ALA A 308 -0.44 -22.70 15.20
CA ALA A 308 -1.25 -21.93 16.15
C ALA A 308 -0.99 -20.44 16.05
N ILE A 309 0.25 -20.04 15.80
CA ILE A 309 0.63 -18.63 15.61
C ILE A 309 0.03 -18.10 14.32
N ASP A 310 0.11 -18.85 13.22
CA ASP A 310 -0.48 -18.44 11.94
C ASP A 310 -2.02 -18.35 12.03
N ARG A 311 -2.68 -19.29 12.73
CA ARG A 311 -4.11 -19.21 13.04
C ARG A 311 -4.44 -17.98 13.88
N ALA A 312 -3.69 -17.70 14.95
CA ALA A 312 -3.89 -16.54 15.81
C ALA A 312 -3.64 -15.21 15.07
N ALA A 313 -2.60 -15.13 14.25
CA ALA A 313 -2.26 -13.97 13.43
C ALA A 313 -3.34 -13.62 12.38
N ILE A 314 -4.14 -14.59 11.96
CA ILE A 314 -5.29 -14.40 11.07
C ILE A 314 -6.55 -14.01 11.88
N GLN A 315 -6.75 -14.62 13.05
CA GLN A 315 -8.04 -14.60 13.75
C GLN A 315 -8.12 -13.62 14.94
N THR A 316 -7.01 -13.08 15.44
CA THR A 316 -6.98 -12.25 16.68
C THR A 316 -6.08 -11.01 16.56
N ASP A 317 -6.12 -10.16 17.59
CA ASP A 317 -5.20 -9.05 17.87
C ASP A 317 -3.71 -9.41 17.78
N MET A 318 -3.34 -10.70 17.83
CA MET A 318 -1.94 -11.13 17.62
C MET A 318 -1.39 -10.63 16.27
N SER A 319 -2.26 -10.42 15.28
CA SER A 319 -1.99 -9.73 14.01
C SER A 319 -1.27 -8.37 14.15
N ALA A 320 -1.50 -7.65 15.26
CA ALA A 320 -0.94 -6.34 15.57
C ALA A 320 0.56 -6.38 15.96
N LEU A 321 1.12 -7.57 16.20
CA LEU A 321 2.57 -7.76 16.38
C LEU A 321 3.37 -7.60 15.08
N GLY A 322 2.70 -7.59 13.92
CA GLY A 322 3.33 -7.32 12.62
C GLY A 322 4.47 -8.28 12.31
N ARG A 323 5.62 -7.71 11.94
CA ARG A 323 6.81 -8.45 11.48
C ARG A 323 7.41 -9.41 12.50
N PHE A 324 7.26 -9.17 13.81
CA PHE A 324 7.69 -10.11 14.85
C PHE A 324 7.14 -11.52 14.62
N LEU A 325 5.92 -11.65 14.09
CA LEU A 325 5.32 -12.94 13.76
C LEU A 325 6.09 -13.71 12.67
N ILE A 326 6.93 -13.05 11.88
CA ILE A 326 7.70 -13.63 10.78
C ILE A 326 9.16 -13.82 11.17
N THR A 327 9.78 -12.82 11.81
CA THR A 327 11.22 -12.84 12.15
C THR A 327 11.52 -13.42 13.53
N LYS A 328 10.54 -13.41 14.44
CA LYS A 328 10.64 -13.79 15.86
C LYS A 328 11.71 -12.98 16.64
N LYS A 329 12.03 -11.76 16.20
CA LYS A 329 12.98 -10.85 16.87
C LYS A 329 12.24 -9.73 17.58
N GLU A 330 12.58 -9.47 18.84
CA GLU A 330 11.94 -8.40 19.63
C GLU A 330 11.94 -7.03 18.92
N ALA A 331 13.02 -6.67 18.22
CA ALA A 331 13.13 -5.40 17.48
C ALA A 331 12.14 -5.24 16.30
N ASP A 332 11.44 -6.31 15.91
CA ASP A 332 10.40 -6.29 14.87
C ASP A 332 8.97 -6.24 15.47
N ILE A 333 8.80 -6.11 16.80
CA ILE A 333 7.49 -6.06 17.47
C ILE A 333 6.69 -4.82 17.04
N ALA A 334 5.51 -5.08 16.50
CA ALA A 334 4.60 -4.08 15.92
C ALA A 334 5.23 -3.24 14.78
N SER A 335 6.30 -3.75 14.15
CA SER A 335 6.89 -3.17 12.96
C SER A 335 6.17 -3.65 11.70
N PHE A 336 5.86 -2.72 10.79
CA PHE A 336 5.14 -2.99 9.54
C PHE A 336 5.84 -2.35 8.34
N LYS A 337 5.66 -2.93 7.15
CA LYS A 337 6.31 -2.50 5.92
C LYS A 337 5.91 -1.06 5.59
N THR A 338 6.86 -0.21 5.25
CA THR A 338 6.58 1.11 4.66
C THR A 338 5.69 0.94 3.41
N PRO A 339 4.46 1.49 3.39
CA PRO A 339 3.58 1.39 2.23
C PRO A 339 4.03 2.35 1.11
N SER A 340 3.54 2.11 -0.10
CA SER A 340 3.65 3.10 -1.17
C SER A 340 2.80 4.33 -0.86
N LEU A 341 3.24 5.51 -1.32
CA LEU A 341 2.43 6.73 -1.30
C LEU A 341 1.76 7.04 -2.65
N ARG A 342 1.98 6.23 -3.69
CA ARG A 342 1.31 6.41 -4.99
C ARG A 342 -0.18 6.12 -4.84
N ASN A 343 -1.02 7.05 -5.29
CA ASN A 343 -2.47 7.04 -5.11
C ASN A 343 -2.96 7.10 -3.65
N VAL A 344 -2.12 7.45 -2.67
CA VAL A 344 -2.47 7.36 -1.24
C VAL A 344 -3.73 8.13 -0.86
N LEU A 345 -4.02 9.24 -1.54
CA LEU A 345 -5.27 10.00 -1.35
C LEU A 345 -6.52 9.13 -1.51
N VAL A 346 -6.53 8.18 -2.45
CA VAL A 346 -7.70 7.36 -2.81
C VAL A 346 -7.65 5.92 -2.28
N THR A 347 -6.72 5.61 -1.38
CA THR A 347 -6.55 4.28 -0.76
C THR A 347 -6.72 4.32 0.76
N GLY A 348 -7.57 5.21 1.27
CA GLY A 348 -7.97 5.22 2.69
C GLY A 348 -9.09 4.20 2.99
N PRO A 349 -9.39 3.88 4.26
CA PRO A 349 -8.74 4.33 5.50
C PRO A 349 -7.27 3.90 5.66
N TYR A 350 -6.55 4.58 6.55
CA TYR A 350 -5.08 4.54 6.60
C TYR A 350 -4.48 3.70 7.75
N PHE A 351 -3.20 3.34 7.55
CA PHE A 351 -2.42 2.36 8.32
C PHE A 351 -2.89 0.91 8.15
N HIS A 352 -2.09 -0.04 8.65
CA HIS A 352 -2.31 -1.48 8.46
C HIS A 352 -3.65 -1.99 9.03
N ASP A 353 -4.28 -1.24 9.92
CA ASP A 353 -5.58 -1.54 10.55
C ASP A 353 -6.71 -0.58 10.11
N GLY A 354 -6.43 0.32 9.16
CA GLY A 354 -7.38 1.30 8.65
C GLY A 354 -7.94 2.27 9.70
N SER A 355 -7.19 2.53 10.77
CA SER A 355 -7.65 3.31 11.92
C SER A 355 -7.87 4.80 11.67
N GLN A 356 -7.28 5.39 10.63
CA GLN A 356 -7.38 6.84 10.36
C GLN A 356 -8.21 7.13 9.11
N GLN A 357 -9.10 8.12 9.20
CA GLN A 357 -10.13 8.39 8.17
C GLN A 357 -9.71 9.47 7.15
N THR A 358 -8.66 10.24 7.45
CA THR A 358 -8.14 11.31 6.60
C THR A 358 -6.61 11.36 6.63
N LEU A 359 -5.99 11.93 5.59
CA LEU A 359 -4.56 12.25 5.60
C LEU A 359 -4.20 13.27 6.69
N TRP A 360 -5.14 14.12 7.13
CA TRP A 360 -4.92 15.03 8.26
C TRP A 360 -4.74 14.27 9.59
N ASP A 361 -5.51 13.21 9.83
CA ASP A 361 -5.33 12.33 10.99
C ASP A 361 -3.98 11.59 10.96
N VAL A 362 -3.56 11.16 9.77
CA VAL A 362 -2.23 10.55 9.55
C VAL A 362 -1.12 11.56 9.82
N MET A 363 -1.24 12.80 9.32
CA MET A 363 -0.28 13.86 9.59
C MET A 363 -0.25 14.23 11.08
N ASP A 364 -1.39 14.29 11.78
CA ASP A 364 -1.45 14.51 13.23
C ASP A 364 -0.76 13.42 14.04
N HIS A 365 -0.93 12.16 13.63
CA HIS A 365 -0.28 11.00 14.24
C HIS A 365 1.26 11.12 14.20
N TYR A 366 1.82 11.49 13.04
CA TYR A 366 3.25 11.76 12.92
C TYR A 366 3.67 13.06 13.62
N ASN A 367 2.89 14.13 13.52
CA ASN A 367 3.25 15.45 14.06
C ASN A 367 3.42 15.45 15.59
N LYS A 368 2.63 14.64 16.31
CA LYS A 368 2.78 14.47 17.76
C LYS A 368 3.92 13.51 18.17
N GLY A 369 4.51 12.76 17.24
CA GLY A 369 5.52 11.75 17.55
C GLY A 369 5.06 10.80 18.65
N ASP A 370 3.90 10.19 18.40
CA ASP A 370 3.06 9.26 19.18
C ASP A 370 2.78 9.56 20.68
N GLY A 371 3.76 10.03 21.44
CA GLY A 371 3.68 10.33 22.87
C GLY A 371 4.38 9.32 23.78
N LEU A 372 4.89 8.22 23.24
CA LEU A 372 5.27 7.03 23.99
C LEU A 372 6.77 6.92 24.23
N THR A 373 7.14 6.35 25.38
CA THR A 373 8.46 5.78 25.62
C THR A 373 8.35 4.26 25.48
N ASN A 374 8.45 3.75 24.25
CA ASN A 374 8.42 2.31 23.96
C ASN A 374 9.78 1.89 23.34
N PRO A 375 10.40 0.78 23.78
CA PRO A 375 11.73 0.36 23.30
C PRO A 375 11.76 -0.12 21.83
N TRP A 376 10.59 -0.39 21.24
CA TRP A 376 10.44 -0.87 19.86
C TRP A 376 9.91 0.19 18.90
N LEU A 377 9.55 1.39 19.39
CA LEU A 377 9.19 2.54 18.56
C LEU A 377 10.38 2.97 17.71
N ASP A 378 10.14 3.35 16.46
CA ASP A 378 11.19 3.86 15.58
C ASP A 378 11.76 5.21 16.06
N GLU A 379 13.08 5.40 15.93
CA GLU A 379 13.78 6.58 16.45
C GLU A 379 13.57 7.86 15.62
N ASP A 380 13.10 7.73 14.38
CA ASP A 380 12.70 8.89 13.58
C ASP A 380 11.30 9.43 13.98
N ILE A 381 10.47 8.64 14.69
CA ILE A 381 9.14 9.05 15.20
C ILE A 381 9.29 9.96 16.43
N GLN A 382 9.04 11.26 16.21
CA GLN A 382 9.26 12.33 17.18
C GLN A 382 8.35 13.55 16.87
N PRO A 383 8.04 14.42 17.86
CA PRO A 383 7.29 15.64 17.59
C PRO A 383 7.92 16.49 16.47
N LEU A 384 7.12 16.86 15.46
CA LEU A 384 7.60 17.54 14.25
C LEU A 384 7.37 19.06 14.28
N ALA A 385 6.50 19.55 15.17
CA ALA A 385 6.11 20.96 15.28
C ALA A 385 5.63 21.56 13.94
N LEU A 386 4.84 20.80 13.19
CA LEU A 386 4.17 21.23 11.96
C LEU A 386 2.91 22.04 12.31
N THR A 387 2.73 23.17 11.64
CA THR A 387 1.51 23.97 11.70
C THR A 387 0.40 23.37 10.84
N GLU A 388 -0.82 23.89 10.99
CA GLU A 388 -1.95 23.54 10.11
C GLU A 388 -1.65 23.77 8.63
N ARG A 389 -0.88 24.82 8.30
CA ARG A 389 -0.46 25.10 6.92
C ARG A 389 0.54 24.08 6.42
N ASP A 390 1.51 23.69 7.25
CA ASP A 390 2.48 22.66 6.87
C ASP A 390 1.78 21.31 6.62
N ILE A 391 0.73 21.00 7.38
CA ILE A 391 -0.13 19.83 7.19
C ILE A 391 -0.95 19.95 5.89
N ASP A 392 -1.62 21.08 5.65
CA ASP A 392 -2.37 21.33 4.40
C ASP A 392 -1.48 21.26 3.15
N ASP A 393 -0.26 21.80 3.23
CA ASP A 393 0.74 21.77 2.16
C ASP A 393 1.27 20.33 1.93
N LEU A 394 1.56 19.57 3.00
CA LEU A 394 1.90 18.13 2.92
C LEU A 394 0.77 17.30 2.29
N VAL A 395 -0.48 17.53 2.66
CA VAL A 395 -1.63 16.82 2.06
C VAL A 395 -1.81 17.20 0.59
N ALA A 396 -1.54 18.45 0.20
CA ALA A 396 -1.52 18.85 -1.22
C ALA A 396 -0.42 18.11 -2.01
N PHE A 397 0.76 17.90 -1.42
CA PHE A 397 1.79 17.04 -2.02
C PHE A 397 1.32 15.59 -2.16
N LEU A 398 0.77 14.98 -1.10
CA LEU A 398 0.29 13.59 -1.17
C LEU A 398 -0.87 13.42 -2.18
N ALA A 399 -1.74 14.42 -2.32
CA ALA A 399 -2.78 14.45 -3.35
C ALA A 399 -2.20 14.44 -4.77
N SER A 400 -1.06 15.11 -5.00
CA SER A 400 -0.37 15.15 -6.30
C SER A 400 0.26 13.81 -6.74
N LEU A 401 0.28 12.80 -5.86
CA LEU A 401 0.70 11.42 -6.15
C LEU A 401 -0.43 10.54 -6.72
N THR A 402 -1.61 11.11 -6.99
CA THR A 402 -2.77 10.40 -7.57
C THR A 402 -2.65 10.32 -9.09
N SER A 403 -2.72 9.13 -9.67
CA SER A 403 -2.65 8.94 -11.12
C SER A 403 -3.95 9.38 -11.83
N PRO A 404 -3.91 9.69 -13.15
CA PRO A 404 -5.04 10.29 -13.85
C PRO A 404 -6.30 9.42 -13.84
N ASP A 405 -6.16 8.10 -13.82
CA ASP A 405 -7.25 7.12 -13.75
C ASP A 405 -8.15 7.30 -12.51
N TYR A 406 -7.62 7.87 -11.44
CA TYR A 406 -8.33 8.12 -10.18
C TYR A 406 -8.57 9.61 -9.92
N ARG A 407 -8.40 10.48 -10.93
CA ARG A 407 -8.52 11.94 -10.76
C ARG A 407 -9.87 12.37 -10.17
N GLU A 408 -10.97 11.80 -10.65
CA GLU A 408 -12.33 12.16 -10.20
C GLU A 408 -12.56 11.71 -8.74
N LEU A 409 -12.17 10.47 -8.42
CA LEU A 409 -12.18 9.94 -7.06
C LEU A 409 -11.28 10.76 -6.12
N GLY A 410 -10.12 11.20 -6.59
CA GLY A 410 -9.18 12.04 -5.84
C GLY A 410 -9.75 13.41 -5.50
N VAL A 411 -10.49 14.05 -6.41
CA VAL A 411 -11.19 15.31 -6.11
C VAL A 411 -12.25 15.08 -5.03
N GLN A 412 -13.12 14.08 -5.20
CA GLN A 412 -14.18 13.75 -4.24
C GLN A 412 -13.61 13.42 -2.85
N GLU A 413 -12.53 12.64 -2.81
CA GLU A 413 -11.92 12.15 -1.58
C GLU A 413 -11.10 13.24 -0.86
N LEU A 414 -10.42 14.13 -1.60
CA LEU A 414 -9.78 15.32 -1.02
C LEU A 414 -10.82 16.27 -0.40
N GLU A 415 -11.97 16.45 -1.03
CA GLU A 415 -13.08 17.23 -0.48
C GLU A 415 -13.68 16.55 0.75
N ARG A 416 -13.96 15.25 0.70
CA ARG A 416 -14.49 14.45 1.83
C ARG A 416 -13.56 14.52 3.04
N GLN A 417 -12.26 14.26 2.84
CA GLN A 417 -11.28 14.29 3.93
C GLN A 417 -11.08 15.69 4.49
N ARG A 418 -11.05 16.74 3.65
CA ARG A 418 -10.94 18.13 4.10
C ARG A 418 -12.20 18.62 4.83
N ALA A 419 -13.37 18.12 4.49
CA ALA A 419 -14.61 18.38 5.22
C ALA A 419 -14.61 17.67 6.58
N LEU A 420 -14.18 16.41 6.63
CA LEU A 420 -14.07 15.64 7.87
C LEU A 420 -13.02 16.24 8.82
N SER A 421 -11.83 16.60 8.33
CA SER A 421 -10.76 17.17 9.15
C SER A 421 -11.07 18.55 9.74
N ARG A 422 -12.10 19.24 9.23
CA ARG A 422 -12.65 20.49 9.82
C ARG A 422 -13.65 20.25 10.95
N THR A 423 -14.12 19.01 11.15
CA THR A 423 -15.14 18.65 12.15
C THR A 423 -14.66 17.62 13.16
N SER A 424 -13.74 16.73 12.77
CA SER A 424 -13.15 15.71 13.64
C SER A 424 -11.70 15.43 13.24
N ARG A 425 -10.77 15.53 14.20
CA ARG A 425 -9.35 15.13 14.07
C ARG A 425 -8.88 14.45 15.36
N PRO A 426 -9.32 13.20 15.66
CA PRO A 426 -9.05 12.53 16.93
C PRO A 426 -7.56 12.34 17.26
N GLN A 427 -6.66 12.41 16.27
CA GLN A 427 -5.22 12.30 16.52
C GLN A 427 -4.55 13.60 16.95
N ARG A 428 -5.20 14.75 16.80
CA ARG A 428 -4.58 16.07 16.91
C ARG A 428 -4.20 16.45 18.35
N ASP A 429 -2.90 16.47 18.62
CA ASP A 429 -2.34 17.10 19.82
C ASP A 429 -1.26 18.12 19.45
N THR A 430 -1.65 19.39 19.32
CA THR A 430 -0.73 20.50 19.04
C THR A 430 0.17 20.81 20.24
N LYS A 431 -0.24 20.51 21.47
CA LYS A 431 0.58 20.75 22.68
C LYS A 431 1.75 19.77 22.73
N ARG A 432 1.52 18.50 22.34
CA ARG A 432 2.57 17.49 22.16
C ARG A 432 3.43 17.77 20.92
N ALA A 433 2.82 18.12 19.78
CA ALA A 433 3.55 18.38 18.53
C ALA A 433 4.56 19.53 18.63
N PHE A 434 4.22 20.60 19.36
CA PHE A 434 5.11 21.74 19.66
C PHE A 434 5.81 21.60 21.03
N GLY A 435 5.68 20.45 21.68
CA GLY A 435 6.30 20.16 22.97
C GLY A 435 7.78 19.78 22.86
N PRO A 436 8.48 19.61 24.01
CA PRO A 436 9.84 19.08 24.01
C PRO A 436 9.87 17.66 23.44
N LYS A 437 10.84 17.39 22.56
CA LYS A 437 11.07 16.04 22.05
C LYS A 437 11.45 15.12 23.22
N THR A 438 10.71 14.02 23.38
CA THR A 438 11.09 12.95 24.30
C THR A 438 12.38 12.33 23.82
N SER A 439 13.42 12.35 24.66
CA SER A 439 14.64 11.58 24.41
C SER A 439 14.28 10.10 24.47
N GLN A 440 14.27 9.43 23.31
CA GLN A 440 14.28 7.97 23.28
C GLN A 440 15.66 7.49 23.75
N THR A 441 15.89 7.48 25.06
CA THR A 441 16.98 6.69 25.62
C THR A 441 16.64 5.22 25.36
N LYS A 442 17.23 4.66 24.30
CA LYS A 442 17.39 3.21 24.12
C LYS A 442 18.14 2.69 25.35
N ALA A 443 17.38 2.29 26.36
CA ALA A 443 17.93 1.74 27.58
C ALA A 443 18.67 0.45 27.19
N ALA A 444 20.00 0.44 27.39
CA ALA A 444 20.73 -0.82 27.41
C ALA A 444 20.00 -1.75 28.38
N SER A 445 19.58 -2.93 27.92
CA SER A 445 18.40 -3.64 28.44
C SER A 445 18.51 -3.97 29.93
N THR A 446 17.97 -3.10 30.77
CA THR A 446 18.02 -3.22 32.25
C THR A 446 16.74 -2.62 32.85
N ILE A 447 15.59 -3.17 32.46
CA ILE A 447 14.27 -2.71 32.94
C ILE A 447 14.05 -3.21 34.37
N THR A 448 14.35 -2.38 35.37
CA THR A 448 14.11 -2.68 36.78
C THR A 448 12.68 -2.37 37.20
N GLU A 449 11.72 -3.10 36.63
CA GLU A 449 10.40 -3.29 37.24
C GLU A 449 10.28 -4.70 37.84
N PRO A 450 9.55 -4.88 38.96
CA PRO A 450 9.38 -6.17 39.63
C PRO A 450 8.48 -7.12 38.83
N GLY A 451 9.03 -7.70 37.75
CA GLY A 451 8.34 -8.61 36.84
C GLY A 451 9.02 -8.82 35.48
N LEU A 452 10.08 -8.08 35.15
CA LEU A 452 10.77 -8.17 33.85
C LEU A 452 12.13 -8.88 33.86
N THR A 453 12.63 -9.30 35.02
CA THR A 453 13.99 -9.87 35.21
C THR A 453 14.24 -11.28 34.66
N HIS A 454 13.27 -11.87 33.93
CA HIS A 454 13.38 -13.24 33.40
C HIS A 454 13.07 -13.44 31.91
N LEU A 455 12.79 -12.37 31.15
CA LEU A 455 12.42 -12.50 29.72
C LEU A 455 13.58 -12.89 28.79
N TRP A 456 14.84 -12.71 29.23
CA TRP A 456 15.99 -13.34 28.57
C TRP A 456 16.91 -14.04 29.57
N PRO A 457 17.03 -15.39 29.55
CA PRO A 457 18.26 -16.01 30.01
C PRO A 457 19.37 -15.63 29.02
N SER A 458 20.44 -14.99 29.49
CA SER A 458 21.58 -14.60 28.67
C SER A 458 22.13 -15.81 27.91
N GLY A 459 21.85 -15.89 26.61
CA GLY A 459 22.06 -17.08 25.79
C GLY A 459 23.52 -17.51 25.81
N ARG A 460 23.82 -18.63 26.46
CA ARG A 460 25.16 -19.24 26.41
C ARG A 460 25.43 -19.69 24.98
N VAL A 461 26.15 -18.85 24.23
CA VAL A 461 26.86 -19.24 23.02
C VAL A 461 27.84 -20.34 23.43
N ALA A 462 27.41 -21.59 23.28
CA ALA A 462 28.21 -22.76 23.59
C ALA A 462 29.36 -22.83 22.59
N ALA A 463 30.50 -22.26 22.97
CA ALA A 463 31.74 -22.34 22.22
C ALA A 463 32.22 -23.81 22.15
N ARG A 464 31.68 -24.56 21.20
CA ARG A 464 32.19 -25.89 20.85
C ARG A 464 33.62 -25.70 20.35
N GLY A 465 34.57 -26.13 21.16
CA GLY A 465 35.98 -26.16 20.79
C GLY A 465 36.17 -26.92 19.49
N ARG A 466 37.09 -26.45 18.64
CA ARG A 466 37.48 -27.15 17.41
C ARG A 466 38.44 -28.29 17.75
N ASP A 467 37.91 -29.39 18.27
CA ASP A 467 38.64 -30.65 18.32
C ASP A 467 38.95 -31.14 16.91
N GLY A 468 40.24 -31.30 16.61
CA GLY A 468 40.74 -31.43 15.25
C GLY A 468 40.68 -32.86 14.69
N LEU A 469 39.59 -33.22 14.00
CA LEU A 469 39.54 -34.47 13.24
C LEU A 469 40.32 -34.33 11.90
N LYS A 470 41.58 -34.77 11.90
CA LYS A 470 42.46 -34.74 10.73
C LYS A 470 41.96 -35.67 9.62
N ARG A 471 41.50 -35.12 8.49
CA ARG A 471 41.49 -35.81 7.19
C ARG A 471 42.53 -35.19 6.26
N ARG A 472 43.56 -35.97 5.91
CA ARG A 472 44.45 -35.70 4.76
C ARG A 472 43.88 -36.39 3.53
N VAL A 473 43.78 -35.69 2.40
CA VAL A 473 44.10 -36.18 1.04
C VAL A 473 44.60 -34.97 0.23
N ASN A 474 45.64 -35.16 -0.58
CA ASN A 474 46.17 -34.30 -1.65
C ASN A 474 46.18 -32.77 -1.41
N GLY A 475 47.37 -32.22 -1.12
CA GLY A 475 47.56 -30.79 -0.90
C GLY A 475 48.12 -30.03 -2.10
N GLN A 476 47.74 -28.75 -2.20
CA GLN A 476 48.52 -27.67 -2.78
C GLN A 476 48.34 -26.43 -1.89
N THR A 477 49.39 -25.64 -1.71
CA THR A 477 49.41 -24.53 -0.74
C THR A 477 49.34 -23.18 -1.45
N LEU A 478 48.23 -22.46 -1.28
CA LEU A 478 48.10 -21.05 -1.65
C LEU A 478 47.53 -20.28 -0.45
N GLY A 479 48.22 -19.23 -0.02
CA GLY A 479 47.87 -18.47 1.18
C GLY A 479 47.07 -17.21 0.86
N THR A 480 45.89 -17.08 1.46
CA THR A 480 45.14 -15.80 1.53
C THR A 480 45.62 -14.95 2.71
N ARG A 481 45.64 -13.63 2.53
CA ARG A 481 45.92 -12.66 3.59
C ARG A 481 44.62 -12.10 4.13
N ASP A 482 44.13 -12.65 5.24
CA ASP A 482 42.99 -12.09 5.94
C ASP A 482 43.45 -10.91 6.81
N PHE A 483 42.92 -9.71 6.51
CA PHE A 483 43.17 -8.51 7.31
C PHE A 483 42.17 -8.43 8.47
N VAL A 484 42.68 -8.42 9.70
CA VAL A 484 41.87 -8.17 10.90
C VAL A 484 41.79 -6.66 11.15
N ASN A 485 40.63 -6.06 10.89
CA ASN A 485 40.34 -4.69 11.30
C ASN A 485 39.80 -4.67 12.73
N LEU A 486 40.66 -4.29 13.67
CA LEU A 486 40.30 -4.05 15.06
C LEU A 486 39.68 -2.64 15.18
N PHE A 487 38.45 -2.54 15.69
CA PHE A 487 37.83 -1.25 15.99
C PHE A 487 38.12 -0.82 17.44
N VAL A 488 38.70 0.36 17.61
CA VAL A 488 38.86 1.05 18.89
C VAL A 488 38.32 2.46 18.71
N CYS A 489 37.30 2.84 19.47
CA CYS A 489 36.70 4.17 19.40
C CYS A 489 37.40 5.15 20.33
N ASN A 490 37.74 6.34 19.84
CA ASN A 490 37.91 7.53 20.67
C ASN A 490 37.83 8.82 19.83
N GLY A 491 37.11 9.81 20.36
CA GLY A 491 37.29 11.26 20.09
C GLY A 491 37.37 11.80 18.66
N ALA A 492 36.22 12.28 18.16
CA ALA A 492 36.04 13.43 17.25
C ALA A 492 36.68 13.46 15.84
N GLU A 493 35.89 14.01 14.90
CA GLU A 493 36.22 14.39 13.50
C GLU A 493 36.67 13.27 12.53
N LEU A 494 36.04 13.26 11.34
CA LEU A 494 36.39 12.33 10.25
C LEU A 494 36.22 12.99 8.87
N CYS A 495 37.26 13.69 8.42
CA CYS A 495 37.33 14.23 7.07
C CYS A 495 37.61 13.12 6.03
N PHE A 496 36.69 12.89 5.09
CA PHE A 496 36.87 11.89 4.04
C PHE A 496 37.72 12.40 2.87
N ALA A 497 39.02 12.10 2.90
CA ALA A 497 39.91 12.26 1.74
C ALA A 497 40.02 10.95 0.94
N ARG A 498 39.50 10.93 -0.30
CA ARG A 498 39.47 9.72 -1.14
C ARG A 498 40.66 9.67 -2.10
N ALA A 499 41.82 9.20 -1.63
CA ALA A 499 43.00 9.00 -2.46
C ALA A 499 42.80 7.78 -3.39
N ARG A 500 42.84 8.00 -4.71
CA ARG A 500 42.75 6.96 -5.74
C ARG A 500 44.16 6.66 -6.29
N ILE A 501 44.74 5.53 -5.93
CA ILE A 501 46.03 5.11 -6.52
C ILE A 501 45.78 4.69 -7.98
N LEU A 502 46.44 5.41 -8.89
CA LEU A 502 46.60 5.01 -10.29
C LEU A 502 47.87 4.14 -10.41
N GLN A 503 47.82 3.10 -11.23
CA GLN A 503 49.01 2.56 -11.87
C GLN A 503 48.74 2.43 -13.38
N ASP A 504 49.57 3.10 -14.15
CA ASP A 504 49.60 3.10 -15.62
C ASP A 504 50.69 2.15 -16.12
N ARG A 505 50.38 1.37 -17.16
CA ARG A 505 51.36 0.81 -18.12
C ARG A 505 50.81 0.70 -19.55
N SER A 506 50.85 1.83 -20.27
CA SER A 506 51.48 1.97 -21.60
C SER A 506 50.96 1.23 -22.86
N HIS A 507 50.60 2.03 -23.88
CA HIS A 507 50.59 1.77 -25.35
C HIS A 507 49.61 0.69 -25.91
N ARG A 508 48.89 0.90 -27.03
CA ARG A 508 49.21 1.65 -28.28
C ARG A 508 47.99 2.30 -28.99
N SER A 509 48.28 3.40 -29.72
CA SER A 509 47.77 3.87 -31.04
C SER A 509 46.29 3.80 -31.48
N SER A 510 45.81 4.95 -32.02
CA SER A 510 44.78 5.17 -33.08
C SER A 510 43.31 4.70 -32.86
N ASP A 511 42.27 5.36 -33.40
CA ASP A 511 42.22 6.51 -34.32
C ASP A 511 40.95 7.41 -34.17
N THR A 512 40.84 8.44 -35.03
CA THR A 512 39.76 9.44 -35.16
C THR A 512 38.30 8.93 -35.08
N GLY A 513 37.36 9.67 -34.46
CA GLY A 513 36.35 10.50 -35.18
C GLY A 513 35.02 9.74 -35.41
N THR A 514 33.83 10.34 -35.59
CA THR A 514 33.36 11.74 -35.70
C THR A 514 31.89 11.82 -35.22
N ALA A 515 31.37 12.99 -34.85
CA ALA A 515 29.96 13.15 -34.42
C ALA A 515 28.97 13.35 -35.58
N PHE A 516 27.72 12.88 -35.41
CA PHE A 516 26.56 13.25 -36.23
C PHE A 516 25.30 13.33 -35.35
N VAL A 517 24.50 14.40 -35.52
CA VAL A 517 23.16 14.56 -34.91
C VAL A 517 22.22 15.14 -35.97
N GLY A 518 21.13 14.44 -36.27
CA GLY A 518 20.09 14.85 -37.23
C GLY A 518 18.72 14.99 -36.56
N ARG A 519 17.85 15.85 -37.11
CA ARG A 519 16.50 16.13 -36.57
C ARG A 519 15.42 15.24 -37.20
N LEU A 520 14.52 14.72 -36.36
CA LEU A 520 13.05 14.96 -36.35
C LEU A 520 12.42 15.46 -37.68
N GLN A 521 11.31 14.94 -38.23
CA GLN A 521 10.31 13.90 -37.85
C GLN A 521 9.71 13.30 -39.18
N PRO A 522 8.45 12.80 -39.27
CA PRO A 522 7.64 11.96 -38.37
C PRO A 522 7.16 10.66 -39.06
N ASN A 523 6.55 9.72 -38.30
CA ASN A 523 5.30 9.04 -38.71
C ASN A 523 4.75 8.13 -37.59
N TYR A 524 3.43 7.94 -37.57
CA TYR A 524 2.74 7.02 -36.65
C TYR A 524 2.77 5.58 -37.18
N ASN A 525 3.06 4.64 -36.30
CA ASN A 525 2.51 3.28 -36.31
C ASN A 525 2.61 2.71 -34.88
N ILE A 526 1.58 2.01 -34.41
CA ILE A 526 1.60 1.35 -33.10
C ILE A 526 1.93 -0.13 -33.33
N THR A 527 3.13 -0.54 -32.93
CA THR A 527 3.61 -1.93 -32.94
C THR A 527 3.66 -2.50 -31.52
N VAL A 528 3.68 -3.83 -31.41
CA VAL A 528 3.50 -4.55 -30.12
C VAL A 528 4.83 -4.72 -29.38
N GLU A 529 5.37 -3.61 -28.86
CA GLU A 529 6.62 -3.61 -28.08
C GLU A 529 6.50 -2.92 -26.70
N ASP A 530 5.43 -2.15 -26.44
CA ASP A 530 5.21 -1.37 -25.19
C ASP A 530 4.65 -2.16 -23.98
N LEU A 531 4.96 -3.46 -23.90
CA LEU A 531 4.53 -4.36 -22.81
C LEU A 531 5.67 -5.21 -22.20
N TYR A 532 6.92 -4.82 -22.47
CA TYR A 532 8.11 -5.32 -21.79
C TYR A 532 8.91 -4.16 -21.22
#